data_AF-A0A954ZLY1-F1
#
_entry.id   AF-A0A954ZLY1-F1
#
_cell.length_a   1.000
_cell.length_b   1.000
_cell.length_c   1.000
_cell.angle_alpha   90.00
_cell.angle_beta   90.00
_cell.angle_gamma   90.00
#
_symmetry.space_group_name_H-M   'P 1'
#
loop_
_entity.id
_entity.type
_entity.pdbx_description
1 polymer ?
#
loop_
_entity_poly.entity_id
_entity_poly.type
_entity_poly.pdbx_seq_one_letter_code
_entity_poly.pdbx_strand_id
1 'polypeptide(L)'
;MRARGFTLLETMLAMVVGILVLTAALGVMTGVRSSESALVTRATQQRELADLRVAVSSALTRLRPAPNNIIRQSIPNATDEQLEAILDVPYPDPIDGLPHHFELSDETGKPRLEIVVDRLPMGTYRPDEVEEVEEVEETIAQSSVLTFGDLLGYRGAFELRASQERTAYELWWVPLPPAGLPSEESFDITTLPEPTRLCAHLAEIRWSAFIDSGKVAKIRAVEARQFPAYIELEVRTIDGLYASWMFELGWIPGVEYEAIESDDDSGLDGNGEGEGGGA
;
A
#
# COMPACT_ATOMS: atom_id res chain seq x y z
N MET A 1 46.88 -26.39 68.00
CA MET A 1 46.19 -25.54 66.99
C MET A 1 44.77 -25.29 67.49
N ARG A 2 44.41 -24.03 67.82
CA ARG A 2 43.05 -23.68 68.24
C ARG A 2 42.24 -23.37 66.98
N ALA A 3 41.28 -24.22 66.64
CA ALA A 3 40.27 -23.90 65.63
C ALA A 3 39.43 -22.73 66.15
N ARG A 4 39.53 -21.57 65.51
CA ARG A 4 38.64 -20.43 65.78
C ARG A 4 37.32 -20.73 65.08
N GLY A 5 36.29 -21.08 65.85
CA GLY A 5 34.94 -21.24 65.31
C GLY A 5 34.39 -19.91 64.82
N PHE A 6 33.76 -19.92 63.64
CA PHE A 6 33.03 -18.79 63.10
C PHE A 6 31.92 -18.38 64.07
N THR A 7 31.79 -17.08 64.34
CA THR A 7 30.69 -16.59 65.19
C THR A 7 29.39 -16.58 64.39
N LEU A 8 28.26 -16.87 65.06
CA LEU A 8 26.92 -16.89 64.44
C LEU A 8 26.57 -15.54 63.75
N LEU A 9 27.14 -14.45 64.25
CA LEU A 9 26.99 -13.10 63.67
C LEU A 9 27.70 -12.99 62.31
N GLU A 10 28.88 -13.60 62.18
CA GLU A 10 29.66 -13.59 60.94
C GLU A 10 28.98 -14.41 59.83
N THR A 11 28.35 -15.54 60.17
CA THR A 11 27.57 -16.33 59.20
C THR A 11 26.30 -15.60 58.76
N MET A 12 25.61 -14.90 59.67
CA MET A 12 24.46 -14.07 59.32
C MET A 12 24.86 -12.90 58.40
N LEU A 13 25.95 -12.20 58.70
CA LEU A 13 26.43 -11.10 57.86
C LEU A 13 26.80 -11.60 56.45
N ALA A 14 27.54 -12.71 56.36
CA ALA A 14 27.89 -13.31 55.08
C ALA A 14 26.65 -13.68 54.24
N MET A 15 25.61 -14.22 54.89
CA MET A 15 24.34 -14.54 54.23
C MET A 15 23.65 -13.29 53.69
N VAL A 16 23.56 -12.22 54.48
CA VAL A 16 22.92 -10.95 54.05
C VAL A 16 23.66 -10.33 52.88
N VAL A 17 25.00 -10.27 52.95
CA VAL A 17 25.82 -9.75 51.85
C VAL A 17 25.67 -10.61 50.60
N GLY A 18 25.67 -11.95 50.76
CA GLY A 18 25.46 -12.87 49.65
C GLY A 18 24.10 -12.68 48.97
N ILE A 19 23.03 -12.50 49.75
CA ILE A 19 21.69 -12.21 49.22
C ILE A 19 21.68 -10.88 48.47
N LEU A 20 22.26 -9.81 49.05
CA LEU A 20 22.28 -8.49 48.43
C LEU A 20 23.01 -8.51 47.08
N VAL A 21 24.18 -9.15 47.01
CA VAL A 21 24.94 -9.30 45.77
C VAL A 21 24.13 -10.10 44.74
N LEU A 22 23.46 -11.18 45.16
CA LEU A 22 22.64 -11.99 44.26
C LEU A 22 21.44 -11.21 43.73
N THR A 23 20.76 -10.42 44.56
CA THR A 23 19.67 -9.53 44.13
C THR A 23 20.16 -8.46 43.16
N ALA A 24 21.32 -7.84 43.42
CA ALA A 24 21.90 -6.85 42.52
C ALA A 24 22.29 -7.47 41.16
N ALA A 25 22.92 -8.65 41.17
CA ALA A 25 23.28 -9.38 39.96
C ALA A 25 22.04 -9.77 39.14
N LEU A 26 20.98 -10.25 39.81
CA LEU A 26 19.70 -10.55 39.16
C LEU A 26 19.07 -9.29 38.54
N GLY A 27 19.09 -8.15 39.26
CA GLY A 27 18.58 -6.89 38.75
C GLY A 27 19.31 -6.39 37.50
N VAL A 28 20.64 -6.55 37.45
CA VAL A 28 21.43 -6.24 36.26
C VAL A 28 21.06 -7.18 35.12
N MET A 29 20.99 -8.50 35.37
CA MET A 29 20.65 -9.47 34.34
C MET A 29 19.25 -9.27 33.75
N THR A 30 18.25 -8.92 34.57
CA THR A 30 16.90 -8.61 34.07
C THR A 30 16.89 -7.31 33.27
N GLY A 31 17.64 -6.29 33.70
CA GLY A 31 17.79 -5.03 32.96
C GLY A 31 18.47 -5.21 31.59
N VAL A 32 19.50 -6.06 31.51
CA VAL A 32 20.16 -6.36 30.23
C VAL A 32 19.19 -7.08 29.28
N ARG A 33 18.45 -8.08 29.76
CA ARG A 33 17.48 -8.82 28.93
C ARG A 33 16.37 -7.93 28.38
N SER A 34 15.83 -7.01 29.18
CA SER A 34 14.79 -6.08 28.71
C SER A 34 15.35 -5.07 27.70
N SER A 35 16.60 -4.63 27.89
CA SER A 35 17.29 -3.77 26.93
C SER A 35 17.54 -4.49 25.61
N GLU A 36 17.98 -5.75 25.64
CA GLU A 36 18.20 -6.55 24.43
C GLU A 36 16.90 -6.76 23.66
N SER A 37 15.79 -7.13 24.34
CA SER A 37 14.50 -7.26 23.67
C SER A 37 14.02 -5.95 23.06
N ALA A 38 14.19 -4.82 23.76
CA ALA A 38 13.81 -3.51 23.23
C ALA A 38 14.65 -3.10 22.02
N LEU A 39 15.94 -3.42 22.00
CA LEU A 39 16.82 -3.17 20.86
C LEU A 39 16.44 -4.02 19.65
N VAL A 40 16.10 -5.30 19.85
CA VAL A 40 15.63 -6.18 18.77
C VAL A 40 14.32 -5.67 18.18
N THR A 41 13.32 -5.32 19.00
CA THR A 41 12.05 -4.76 18.52
C THR A 41 12.27 -3.48 17.73
N ARG A 42 13.11 -2.56 18.25
CA ARG A 42 13.43 -1.31 17.58
C ARG A 42 14.15 -1.54 16.25
N ALA A 43 15.09 -2.48 16.19
CA ALA A 43 15.80 -2.82 14.96
C ALA A 43 14.85 -3.39 13.89
N THR A 44 13.92 -4.26 14.28
CA THR A 44 12.88 -4.79 13.39
C THR A 44 12.00 -3.67 12.83
N GLN A 45 11.49 -2.77 13.69
CA GLN A 45 10.67 -1.66 13.22
C GLN A 45 11.42 -0.66 12.32
N GLN A 46 12.70 -0.39 12.62
CA GLN A 46 13.53 0.44 11.74
C GLN A 46 13.71 -0.19 10.36
N ARG A 47 13.85 -1.52 10.30
CA ARG A 47 13.90 -2.27 9.04
C ARG A 47 12.55 -2.19 8.31
N GLU A 48 11.44 -2.43 9.00
CA GLU A 48 10.10 -2.33 8.40
C GLU A 48 9.83 -0.93 7.82
N LEU A 49 10.21 0.14 8.51
CA LEU A 49 10.08 1.50 7.99
C LEU A 49 10.99 1.76 6.77
N ALA A 50 12.18 1.17 6.75
CA ALA A 50 13.07 1.26 5.59
C ALA A 50 12.48 0.53 4.38
N ASP A 51 11.96 -0.68 4.59
CA ASP A 51 11.31 -1.49 3.55
C ASP A 51 10.05 -0.78 3.03
N LEU A 52 9.23 -0.22 3.94
CA LEU A 52 8.07 0.60 3.60
C LEU A 52 8.45 1.79 2.70
N ARG A 53 9.51 2.52 3.05
CA ARG A 53 9.99 3.65 2.25
C ARG A 53 10.36 3.20 0.84
N VAL A 54 11.05 2.07 0.70
CA VAL A 54 11.45 1.54 -0.61
C VAL A 54 10.23 1.13 -1.43
N ALA A 55 9.28 0.41 -0.82
CA ALA A 55 8.05 -0.02 -1.47
C ALA A 55 7.21 1.18 -1.96
N VAL A 56 6.99 2.17 -1.10
CA VAL A 56 6.26 3.40 -1.43
C VAL A 56 6.99 4.22 -2.48
N SER A 57 8.31 4.41 -2.34
CA SER A 57 9.11 5.14 -3.33
C SER A 57 9.02 4.48 -4.71
N SER A 58 9.13 3.15 -4.77
CA SER A 58 9.02 2.40 -6.02
C SER A 58 7.65 2.59 -6.67
N ALA A 59 6.58 2.55 -5.88
CA ALA A 59 5.21 2.76 -6.35
C ALA A 59 4.99 4.19 -6.87
N LEU A 60 5.44 5.21 -6.14
CA LEU A 60 5.17 6.61 -6.45
C LEU A 60 6.05 7.20 -7.56
N THR A 61 7.21 6.59 -7.85
CA THR A 61 8.11 7.09 -8.92
C THR A 61 7.60 6.74 -10.32
N ARG A 62 6.65 5.80 -10.45
CA ARG A 62 6.12 5.31 -11.74
C ARG A 62 4.61 5.15 -11.69
N LEU A 63 3.95 6.26 -11.43
CA LEU A 63 2.50 6.34 -11.42
C LEU A 63 1.96 6.45 -12.84
N ARG A 64 0.94 5.65 -13.14
CA ARG A 64 0.03 5.97 -14.24
C ARG A 64 -1.20 6.67 -13.66
N PRO A 65 -1.67 7.77 -14.28
CA PRO A 65 -2.96 8.32 -13.89
C PRO A 65 -4.03 7.27 -14.21
N ALA A 66 -4.78 6.82 -13.19
CA ALA A 66 -5.94 5.98 -13.43
C ALA A 66 -6.90 6.74 -14.37
N PRO A 67 -7.55 6.08 -15.35
CA PRO A 67 -8.46 6.71 -16.30
C PRO A 67 -9.55 7.57 -15.63
N ASN A 68 -10.00 7.15 -14.45
CA ASN A 68 -11.05 7.82 -13.68
C ASN A 68 -10.56 9.03 -12.86
N ASN A 69 -9.24 9.21 -12.71
CA ASN A 69 -8.66 10.32 -11.95
C ASN A 69 -8.58 11.61 -12.75
N ILE A 70 -8.83 11.58 -14.06
CA ILE A 70 -8.91 12.77 -14.91
C ILE A 70 -10.39 12.96 -15.27
N ILE A 71 -11.09 13.80 -14.51
CA ILE A 71 -12.56 14.00 -14.62
C ILE A 71 -12.97 14.34 -16.08
N ARG A 72 -12.09 15.03 -16.82
CA ARG A 72 -12.34 15.39 -18.22
C ARG A 72 -12.30 14.20 -19.19
N GLN A 73 -11.56 13.15 -18.85
CA GLN A 73 -11.50 11.91 -19.63
C GLN A 73 -12.69 11.00 -19.31
N SER A 74 -13.16 10.97 -18.06
CA SER A 74 -14.34 10.17 -17.68
C SER A 74 -15.66 10.80 -18.11
N ILE A 75 -15.71 12.12 -18.33
CA ILE A 75 -16.90 12.83 -18.82
C ILE A 75 -16.54 13.63 -20.09
N PRO A 76 -16.50 12.97 -21.26
CA PRO A 76 -16.24 13.67 -22.51
C PRO A 76 -17.32 14.74 -22.75
N ASN A 77 -16.89 15.99 -22.94
CA ASN A 77 -17.72 17.20 -23.12
C ASN A 77 -18.32 17.83 -21.85
N ALA A 78 -17.85 17.51 -20.64
CA ALA A 78 -18.22 18.26 -19.45
C ALA A 78 -17.89 19.76 -19.62
N THR A 79 -18.84 20.65 -19.29
CA THR A 79 -18.58 22.10 -19.26
C THR A 79 -17.66 22.44 -18.09
N ASP A 80 -16.96 23.57 -18.16
CA ASP A 80 -16.09 24.00 -17.05
C ASP A 80 -16.89 24.19 -15.74
N GLU A 81 -18.15 24.63 -15.83
CA GLU A 81 -19.07 24.71 -14.68
C GLU A 81 -19.42 23.34 -14.08
N GLN A 82 -19.59 22.30 -14.92
CA GLN A 82 -19.83 20.93 -14.42
C GLN A 82 -18.58 20.36 -13.76
N LEU A 83 -17.40 20.64 -14.32
CA LEU A 83 -16.12 20.26 -13.72
C LEU A 83 -15.93 20.96 -12.38
N GLU A 84 -16.16 22.27 -12.32
CA GLU A 84 -16.05 23.08 -11.10
C GLU A 84 -17.08 22.64 -10.05
N ALA A 85 -18.32 22.37 -10.42
CA ALA A 85 -19.33 21.83 -9.51
C ALA A 85 -18.96 20.47 -8.92
N ILE A 86 -18.31 19.58 -9.71
CA ILE A 86 -17.78 18.32 -9.21
C ILE A 86 -16.63 18.60 -8.23
N LEU A 87 -15.70 19.51 -8.58
CA LEU A 87 -14.58 19.92 -7.74
C LEU A 87 -15.02 20.55 -6.41
N ASP A 88 -16.10 21.34 -6.43
CA ASP A 88 -16.63 22.10 -5.30
C ASP A 88 -17.49 21.26 -4.34
N VAL A 89 -17.82 20.00 -4.67
CA VAL A 89 -18.45 19.10 -3.70
C VAL A 89 -17.49 18.94 -2.51
N PRO A 90 -17.79 19.54 -1.34
CA PRO A 90 -16.96 19.34 -0.17
C PRO A 90 -17.00 17.86 0.16
N TYR A 91 -15.83 17.29 0.46
CA TYR A 91 -15.77 15.96 1.01
C TYR A 91 -16.71 15.84 2.22
N PRO A 92 -17.32 14.68 2.47
CA PRO A 92 -18.09 14.47 3.69
C PRO A 92 -17.27 14.90 4.92
N ASP A 93 -17.96 15.52 5.88
CA ASP A 93 -17.35 15.94 7.13
C ASP A 93 -16.77 14.73 7.89
N PRO A 94 -15.63 14.89 8.60
CA PRO A 94 -14.97 13.81 9.31
C PRO A 94 -15.87 13.18 10.38
N ILE A 95 -15.72 11.87 10.60
CA ILE A 95 -16.41 11.14 11.67
C ILE A 95 -16.00 11.70 13.04
N ASP A 96 -16.97 12.14 13.84
CA ASP A 96 -16.77 12.66 15.19
C ASP A 96 -16.05 11.62 16.09
N GLY A 97 -14.87 11.98 16.62
CA GLY A 97 -14.15 11.21 17.65
C GLY A 97 -12.84 10.52 17.25
N LEU A 98 -12.36 10.66 16.01
CA LEU A 98 -11.07 10.11 15.56
C LEU A 98 -10.09 11.21 15.15
N PRO A 99 -8.88 11.31 15.72
CA PRO A 99 -7.86 12.28 15.29
C PRO A 99 -7.05 11.73 14.11
N HIS A 100 -7.64 11.54 12.92
CA HIS A 100 -6.89 11.16 11.72
C HIS A 100 -7.42 11.87 10.45
N HIS A 101 -6.49 12.42 9.65
CA HIS A 101 -6.78 13.03 8.36
C HIS A 101 -6.21 12.17 7.23
N PHE A 102 -7.07 11.42 6.53
CA PHE A 102 -6.97 10.96 5.12
C PHE A 102 -8.39 10.71 4.60
N GLU A 103 -8.74 11.14 3.39
CA GLU A 103 -9.92 10.58 2.68
C GLU A 103 -9.65 10.38 1.19
N LEU A 104 -9.99 9.15 0.78
CA LEU A 104 -9.55 8.46 -0.42
C LEU A 104 -10.47 7.22 -0.48
N SER A 105 -11.47 7.27 -1.36
CA SER A 105 -12.59 6.34 -1.60
C SER A 105 -13.51 5.97 -0.42
N ASP A 106 -14.79 6.39 -0.49
CA ASP A 106 -15.76 6.33 0.61
C ASP A 106 -16.53 4.99 0.72
N GLU A 107 -16.24 3.99 -0.12
CA GLU A 107 -17.03 2.75 -0.14
C GLU A 107 -16.87 1.89 1.13
N THR A 108 -15.85 2.13 1.97
CA THR A 108 -15.58 1.27 3.14
C THR A 108 -15.20 1.99 4.44
N GLY A 109 -15.17 3.33 4.47
CA GLY A 109 -14.78 4.11 5.66
C GLY A 109 -13.33 3.88 6.11
N LYS A 110 -12.48 3.30 5.27
CA LYS A 110 -11.05 3.10 5.52
C LYS A 110 -10.24 4.00 4.59
N PRO A 111 -9.21 4.71 5.08
CA PRO A 111 -8.37 5.54 4.22
C PRO A 111 -7.61 4.66 3.21
N ARG A 112 -7.77 4.96 1.91
CA ARG A 112 -7.31 4.08 0.82
C ARG A 112 -6.71 4.81 -0.39
N LEU A 113 -5.38 4.89 -0.53
CA LEU A 113 -4.74 5.55 -1.69
C LEU A 113 -4.70 4.63 -2.92
N GLU A 114 -5.60 4.84 -3.87
CA GLU A 114 -5.62 4.13 -5.16
C GLU A 114 -4.63 4.75 -6.16
N ILE A 115 -3.77 3.90 -6.72
CA ILE A 115 -2.80 4.25 -7.74
C ILE A 115 -2.61 3.12 -8.76
N VAL A 116 -2.06 3.46 -9.92
CA VAL A 116 -1.61 2.48 -10.91
C VAL A 116 -0.09 2.55 -10.97
N VAL A 117 0.57 1.39 -10.83
CA VAL A 117 2.02 1.27 -10.80
C VAL A 117 2.53 0.36 -11.91
N ASP A 118 3.70 0.66 -12.47
CA ASP A 118 4.33 -0.25 -13.45
C ASP A 118 4.92 -1.51 -12.81
N ARG A 119 5.12 -1.49 -11.50
CA ARG A 119 5.71 -2.60 -10.74
C ARG A 119 5.02 -2.72 -9.41
N LEU A 120 4.63 -3.94 -9.06
CA LEU A 120 4.07 -4.23 -7.74
C LEU A 120 5.05 -3.79 -6.65
N PRO A 121 4.59 -3.05 -5.62
CA PRO A 121 5.41 -2.78 -4.47
C PRO A 121 5.70 -4.11 -3.77
N MET A 122 6.96 -4.53 -3.82
CA MET A 122 7.39 -5.70 -3.08
C MET A 122 7.30 -5.37 -1.59
N GLY A 123 6.49 -6.13 -0.86
CA GLY A 123 6.44 -6.03 0.60
C GLY A 123 7.71 -6.59 1.23
N THR A 124 7.68 -6.75 2.56
CA THR A 124 8.75 -7.43 3.31
C THR A 124 8.82 -8.95 3.02
N TYR A 125 8.11 -9.43 1.99
CA TYR A 125 7.96 -10.84 1.66
C TYR A 125 9.33 -11.43 1.36
N ARG A 126 9.67 -12.53 2.03
CA ARG A 126 10.90 -13.26 1.75
C ARG A 126 10.68 -14.11 0.50
N PRO A 127 11.56 -14.03 -0.51
CA PRO A 127 11.51 -14.92 -1.68
C PRO A 127 11.44 -16.40 -1.29
N ASP A 128 11.95 -16.76 -0.10
CA ASP A 128 12.00 -18.12 0.45
C ASP A 128 10.62 -18.73 0.77
N GLU A 129 9.55 -17.93 0.83
CA GLU A 129 8.17 -18.41 1.09
C GLU A 129 7.33 -18.59 -0.18
N VAL A 130 7.89 -18.28 -1.36
CA VAL A 130 7.23 -18.59 -2.62
C VAL A 130 7.43 -20.08 -2.86
N GLU A 131 6.43 -20.88 -2.50
CA GLU A 131 6.32 -22.23 -3.08
C GLU A 131 6.44 -22.06 -4.59
N GLU A 132 7.42 -22.73 -5.21
CA GLU A 132 7.56 -22.75 -6.66
C GLU A 132 6.21 -23.13 -7.24
N VAL A 133 5.49 -22.15 -7.75
CA VAL A 133 4.23 -22.37 -8.44
C VAL A 133 4.63 -23.19 -9.65
N GLU A 134 4.32 -24.49 -9.64
CA GLU A 134 4.49 -25.33 -10.81
C GLU A 134 3.83 -24.59 -11.98
N GLU A 135 4.61 -24.23 -12.99
CA GLU A 135 4.09 -23.63 -14.23
C GLU A 135 3.13 -24.66 -14.83
N VAL A 136 1.84 -24.54 -14.50
CA VAL A 136 0.80 -25.30 -15.14
C VAL A 136 0.72 -24.73 -16.55
N GLU A 137 1.26 -25.46 -17.53
CA GLU A 137 0.99 -25.23 -18.95
C GLU A 137 -0.50 -25.44 -19.19
N GLU A 138 -1.32 -24.44 -18.85
CA GLU A 138 -2.73 -24.44 -19.21
C GLU A 138 -2.83 -24.23 -20.71
N THR A 139 -3.57 -25.13 -21.36
CA THR A 139 -3.89 -25.03 -22.78
C THR A 139 -4.85 -23.85 -22.93
N ILE A 140 -4.31 -22.67 -23.23
CA ILE A 140 -5.06 -21.43 -23.41
C ILE A 140 -6.00 -21.60 -24.61
N ALA A 141 -7.23 -22.01 -24.36
CA ALA A 141 -8.32 -21.67 -25.25
C ALA A 141 -8.38 -20.13 -25.28
N GLN A 142 -8.47 -19.52 -26.47
CA GLN A 142 -8.59 -18.07 -26.66
C GLN A 142 -9.83 -17.53 -25.95
N SER A 143 -9.70 -17.34 -24.64
CA SER A 143 -10.65 -16.66 -23.79
C SER A 143 -10.32 -15.18 -23.88
N SER A 144 -11.30 -14.36 -24.22
CA SER A 144 -11.19 -12.89 -24.26
C SER A 144 -11.12 -12.26 -22.86
N VAL A 145 -10.87 -13.04 -21.81
CA VAL A 145 -10.83 -12.60 -20.42
C VAL A 145 -9.39 -12.21 -20.08
N LEU A 146 -9.19 -10.95 -19.68
CA LEU A 146 -7.90 -10.44 -19.24
C LEU A 146 -7.51 -11.06 -17.89
N THR A 147 -6.25 -11.42 -17.75
CA THR A 147 -5.66 -11.85 -16.48
C THR A 147 -4.74 -10.77 -15.94
N PHE A 148 -4.34 -10.91 -14.68
CA PHE A 148 -3.37 -10.02 -14.05
C PHE A 148 -2.01 -9.97 -14.79
N GLY A 149 -1.62 -11.07 -15.46
CA GLY A 149 -0.39 -11.15 -16.25
C GLY A 149 -0.42 -10.33 -17.55
N ASP A 150 -1.62 -10.01 -18.05
CA ASP A 150 -1.82 -9.27 -19.31
C ASP A 150 -1.76 -7.75 -19.12
N LEU A 151 -1.68 -7.27 -17.87
CA LEU A 151 -1.73 -5.84 -17.55
C LEU A 151 -0.39 -5.14 -17.85
N LEU A 152 -0.48 -3.97 -18.47
CA LEU A 152 0.64 -3.04 -18.68
C LEU A 152 0.90 -2.15 -17.45
N GLY A 153 -0.11 -1.99 -16.60
CA GLY A 153 -0.04 -1.24 -15.35
C GLY A 153 -0.90 -1.90 -14.28
N TYR A 154 -0.34 -2.04 -13.08
CA TYR A 154 -0.99 -2.71 -11.96
C TYR A 154 -1.72 -1.69 -11.11
N ARG A 155 -3.05 -1.70 -11.18
CA ARG A 155 -3.87 -0.91 -10.27
C ARG A 155 -3.85 -1.54 -8.88
N GLY A 156 -3.76 -0.70 -7.86
CA GLY A 156 -3.85 -1.13 -6.48
C GLY A 156 -4.09 0.02 -5.51
N ALA A 157 -4.20 -0.33 -4.24
CA ALA A 157 -4.53 0.58 -3.17
C ALA A 157 -3.60 0.40 -1.98
N PHE A 158 -3.10 1.51 -1.42
CA PHE A 158 -2.58 1.49 -0.05
C PHE A 158 -3.74 1.57 0.93
N GLU A 159 -3.99 0.47 1.65
CA GLU A 159 -5.06 0.37 2.63
C GLU A 159 -4.51 0.29 4.05
N LEU A 160 -5.09 1.09 4.94
CA LEU A 160 -4.86 0.94 6.37
C LEU A 160 -5.85 -0.08 6.95
N ARG A 161 -5.32 -1.11 7.61
CA ARG A 161 -6.10 -2.15 8.29
C ARG A 161 -5.79 -2.14 9.78
N ALA A 162 -6.79 -2.43 10.62
CA ALA A 162 -6.54 -2.67 12.03
C ALA A 162 -5.78 -3.99 12.18
N SER A 163 -4.72 -4.01 12.99
CA SER A 163 -4.04 -5.24 13.38
C SER A 163 -5.00 -6.17 14.11
N GLN A 164 -4.74 -7.48 14.08
CA GLN A 164 -5.52 -8.49 14.81
C GLN A 164 -5.59 -8.18 16.32
N GLU A 165 -4.54 -7.58 16.88
CA GLU A 165 -4.47 -7.17 18.29
C GLU A 165 -5.26 -5.89 18.59
N ARG A 166 -5.71 -5.15 17.56
CA ARG A 166 -6.43 -3.87 17.64
C ARG A 166 -5.71 -2.74 18.41
N THR A 167 -4.43 -2.91 18.69
CA THR A 167 -3.56 -1.93 19.33
C THR A 167 -2.78 -1.07 18.32
N ALA A 168 -2.77 -1.50 17.06
CA ALA A 168 -2.01 -0.89 15.99
C ALA A 168 -2.74 -1.02 14.65
N TYR A 169 -2.23 -0.31 13.67
CA TYR A 169 -2.58 -0.41 12.26
C TYR A 169 -1.48 -1.11 11.46
N GLU A 170 -1.89 -1.63 10.32
CA GLU A 170 -1.02 -2.22 9.31
C GLU A 170 -1.31 -1.53 7.96
N LEU A 171 -0.26 -1.20 7.22
CA LEU A 171 -0.38 -0.69 5.87
C LEU A 171 -0.22 -1.85 4.87
N TRP A 172 -1.19 -1.97 3.96
CA TRP A 172 -1.26 -3.02 2.97
C TRP A 172 -1.28 -2.42 1.57
N TRP A 173 -0.63 -3.10 0.63
CA TRP A 173 -0.90 -2.95 -0.79
C TRP A 173 -1.97 -3.95 -1.19
N VAL A 174 -3.05 -3.48 -1.82
CA VAL A 174 -4.18 -4.29 -2.24
C VAL A 174 -4.32 -4.15 -3.75
N PRO A 175 -4.00 -5.19 -4.53
CA PRO A 175 -4.17 -5.15 -5.97
C PRO A 175 -5.66 -5.07 -6.32
N LEU A 176 -5.96 -4.39 -7.42
CA LEU A 176 -7.33 -4.11 -7.87
C LEU A 176 -7.49 -4.47 -9.33
N PRO A 177 -8.71 -4.83 -9.77
CA PRO A 177 -8.99 -5.01 -11.17
C PRO A 177 -8.74 -3.69 -11.93
N PRO A 178 -8.34 -3.76 -13.21
CA PRO A 178 -8.06 -2.58 -13.97
C PRO A 178 -9.31 -1.69 -14.13
N ALA A 179 -9.11 -0.39 -14.23
CA ALA A 179 -10.19 0.56 -14.47
C ALA A 179 -10.65 0.54 -15.94
N GLY A 180 -11.90 0.94 -16.19
CA GLY A 180 -12.40 1.16 -17.55
C GLY A 180 -12.73 -0.11 -18.33
N LEU A 181 -12.78 -1.26 -17.68
CA LEU A 181 -13.21 -2.51 -18.28
C LEU A 181 -14.64 -2.41 -18.85
N PRO A 182 -14.92 -3.03 -20.01
CA PRO A 182 -16.25 -3.01 -20.62
C PRO A 182 -17.30 -3.76 -19.78
N SER A 183 -16.89 -4.81 -19.07
CA SER A 183 -17.72 -5.58 -18.13
C SER A 183 -16.89 -6.15 -16.98
N GLU A 184 -17.49 -6.44 -15.84
CA GLU A 184 -16.80 -7.11 -14.73
C GLU A 184 -16.27 -8.51 -15.12
N GLU A 185 -16.93 -9.16 -16.09
CA GLU A 185 -16.54 -10.48 -16.61
C GLU A 185 -15.34 -10.43 -17.57
N SER A 186 -14.92 -9.24 -18.00
CA SER A 186 -13.77 -9.08 -18.92
C SER A 186 -12.41 -9.22 -18.23
N PHE A 187 -12.39 -9.35 -16.90
CA PHE A 187 -11.17 -9.55 -16.12
C PHE A 187 -11.37 -10.68 -15.09
N ASP A 188 -10.43 -11.62 -15.05
CA ASP A 188 -10.43 -12.70 -14.07
C ASP A 188 -9.85 -12.22 -12.74
N ILE A 189 -10.74 -11.83 -11.82
CA ILE A 189 -10.38 -11.38 -10.47
C ILE A 189 -9.60 -12.43 -9.67
N THR A 190 -9.73 -13.72 -10.00
CA THR A 190 -9.02 -14.79 -9.28
C THR A 190 -7.52 -14.80 -9.58
N THR A 191 -7.10 -14.12 -10.65
CA THR A 191 -5.69 -13.94 -11.01
C THR A 191 -5.01 -12.79 -10.26
N LEU A 192 -5.76 -11.98 -9.48
CA LEU A 192 -5.16 -10.93 -8.66
C LEU A 192 -4.25 -11.53 -7.59
N PRO A 193 -3.05 -10.98 -7.37
CA PRO A 193 -2.19 -11.43 -6.29
C PRO A 193 -2.84 -11.15 -4.93
N GLU A 194 -2.37 -11.85 -3.89
CA GLU A 194 -2.84 -11.57 -2.55
C GLU A 194 -2.40 -10.19 -2.06
N PRO A 195 -3.20 -9.51 -1.20
CA PRO A 195 -2.80 -8.29 -0.53
C PRO A 195 -1.45 -8.44 0.19
N THR A 196 -0.54 -7.50 -0.04
CA THR A 196 0.82 -7.54 0.50
C THR A 196 0.95 -6.57 1.68
N ARG A 197 1.32 -7.06 2.86
CA ARG A 197 1.60 -6.19 4.01
C ARG A 197 2.93 -5.47 3.81
N LEU A 198 2.90 -4.14 3.92
CA LEU A 198 4.06 -3.28 3.75
C LEU A 198 4.69 -2.90 5.07
N CYS A 199 3.87 -2.65 6.09
CA CYS A 199 4.34 -2.24 7.42
C CYS A 199 3.31 -2.61 8.49
N ALA A 200 3.79 -3.01 9.66
CA ALA A 200 2.97 -3.32 10.82
C ALA A 200 3.23 -2.31 11.95
N HIS A 201 2.51 -2.47 13.06
CA HIS A 201 2.75 -1.73 14.30
C HIS A 201 2.67 -0.20 14.16
N LEU A 202 1.82 0.28 13.25
CA LEU A 202 1.61 1.70 13.02
C LEU A 202 0.63 2.26 14.06
N ALA A 203 1.02 3.34 14.72
CA ALA A 203 0.11 4.16 15.52
C ALA A 203 -0.61 5.20 14.66
N GLU A 204 0.10 5.78 13.68
CA GLU A 204 -0.41 6.86 12.85
C GLU A 204 0.25 6.82 11.47
N ILE A 205 -0.52 7.17 10.44
CA ILE A 205 -0.03 7.41 9.08
C ILE A 205 -0.73 8.65 8.53
N ARG A 206 0.05 9.53 7.89
CA ARG A 206 -0.44 10.76 7.26
C ARG A 206 0.31 11.00 5.96
N TRP A 207 -0.39 10.95 4.85
CA TRP A 207 0.07 11.57 3.62
C TRP A 207 -0.18 13.08 3.60
N SER A 208 0.46 13.78 2.68
CA SER A 208 0.16 15.14 2.32
C SER A 208 0.74 15.39 0.94
N ALA A 209 0.14 16.30 0.20
CA ALA A 209 0.59 16.63 -1.13
C ALA A 209 1.07 18.08 -1.17
N PHE A 210 2.02 18.35 -2.04
CA PHE A 210 2.50 19.69 -2.30
C PHE A 210 2.08 20.10 -3.71
N ILE A 211 1.10 21.00 -3.77
CA ILE A 211 0.64 21.65 -5.00
C ILE A 211 1.09 23.10 -4.91
N ASP A 212 1.87 23.54 -5.89
CA ASP A 212 2.58 24.83 -5.86
C ASP A 212 3.42 24.98 -4.58
N SER A 213 3.05 25.90 -3.69
CA SER A 213 3.68 26.13 -2.38
C SER A 213 2.83 25.68 -1.19
N GLY A 214 1.67 25.07 -1.44
CA GLY A 214 0.71 24.67 -0.41
C GLY A 214 0.80 23.19 -0.05
N LYS A 215 0.77 22.89 1.26
CA LYS A 215 0.59 21.52 1.76
C LYS A 215 -0.92 21.24 1.87
N VAL A 216 -1.41 20.24 1.15
CA VAL A 216 -2.83 19.85 1.15
C VAL A 216 -2.99 18.39 1.59
N ALA A 217 -4.06 18.10 2.33
CA ALA A 217 -4.36 16.75 2.81
C ALA A 217 -5.20 15.93 1.81
N LYS A 218 -5.85 16.60 0.84
CA LYS A 218 -6.69 15.99 -0.19
C LYS A 218 -6.26 16.56 -1.55
N ILE A 219 -6.16 15.68 -2.57
CA ILE A 219 -5.82 16.07 -3.94
C ILE A 219 -6.99 15.65 -4.83
N ARG A 220 -7.38 16.54 -5.74
CA ARG A 220 -8.17 16.20 -6.92
C ARG A 220 -7.57 16.92 -8.12
N ALA A 221 -7.33 16.19 -9.20
CA ALA A 221 -6.78 16.74 -10.43
C ALA A 221 -7.79 16.54 -11.57
N VAL A 222 -8.06 17.58 -12.35
CA VAL A 222 -8.81 17.48 -13.60
C VAL A 222 -7.87 17.26 -14.78
N GLU A 223 -6.64 17.76 -14.66
CA GLU A 223 -5.63 17.73 -15.71
C GLU A 223 -4.30 17.23 -15.15
N ALA A 224 -3.48 16.62 -16.01
CA ALA A 224 -2.19 16.07 -15.62
C ALA A 224 -1.25 17.10 -14.94
N ARG A 225 -1.34 18.38 -15.32
CA ARG A 225 -0.52 19.45 -14.72
C ARG A 225 -0.91 19.82 -13.29
N GLN A 226 -2.08 19.37 -12.81
CA GLN A 226 -2.57 19.64 -11.46
C GLN A 226 -2.14 18.56 -10.47
N PHE A 227 -1.48 17.50 -10.93
CA PHE A 227 -0.88 16.54 -10.04
C PHE A 227 0.25 17.18 -9.23
N PRO A 228 0.35 16.87 -7.93
CA PRO A 228 1.43 17.39 -7.09
C PRO A 228 2.77 16.85 -7.59
N ALA A 229 3.81 17.68 -7.50
CA ALA A 229 5.17 17.22 -7.78
C ALA A 229 5.68 16.30 -6.66
N TYR A 230 5.22 16.51 -5.43
CA TYR A 230 5.67 15.77 -4.25
C TYR A 230 4.51 15.32 -3.37
N ILE A 231 4.63 14.11 -2.81
CA ILE A 231 3.82 13.60 -1.72
C ILE A 231 4.72 13.35 -0.51
N GLU A 232 4.31 13.83 0.65
CA GLU A 232 4.93 13.49 1.93
C GLU A 232 4.13 12.37 2.61
N LEU A 233 4.85 11.41 3.18
CA LEU A 233 4.34 10.34 4.02
C LEU A 233 4.98 10.46 5.40
N GLU A 234 4.14 10.67 6.41
CA GLU A 234 4.51 10.69 7.81
C GLU A 234 3.95 9.45 8.49
N VAL A 235 4.80 8.76 9.25
CA VAL A 235 4.46 7.50 9.90
C VAL A 235 4.96 7.54 11.34
N ARG A 236 4.13 7.03 12.27
CA ARG A 236 4.51 6.81 13.66
C ARG A 236 4.20 5.37 14.05
N THR A 237 5.15 4.67 14.68
CA THR A 237 4.93 3.32 15.23
C THR A 237 4.38 3.41 16.67
N ILE A 238 3.78 2.32 17.15
CA ILE A 238 3.30 2.21 18.54
C ILE A 238 4.40 2.39 19.60
N ASP A 239 5.65 2.06 19.24
CA ASP A 239 6.82 2.25 20.11
C ASP A 239 7.45 3.65 20.00
N GLY A 240 6.81 4.55 19.25
CA GLY A 240 7.18 5.96 19.16
C GLY A 240 8.28 6.27 18.14
N LEU A 241 8.65 5.35 17.25
CA LEU A 241 9.46 5.70 16.09
C LEU A 241 8.65 6.58 15.15
N TYR A 242 9.28 7.63 14.64
CA TYR A 242 8.68 8.55 13.68
C TYR A 242 9.55 8.65 12.44
N ALA A 243 8.92 8.66 11.28
CA ALA A 243 9.55 8.92 10.00
C ALA A 243 8.68 9.87 9.17
N SER A 244 9.34 10.76 8.42
CA SER A 244 8.72 11.55 7.37
C SER A 244 9.57 11.41 6.11
N TRP A 245 8.91 11.10 4.99
CA TRP A 245 9.55 10.99 3.68
C TRP A 245 8.78 11.81 2.67
N MET A 246 9.50 12.55 1.83
CA MET A 246 8.94 13.23 0.68
C MET A 246 9.34 12.46 -0.58
N PHE A 247 8.35 12.10 -1.39
CA PHE A 247 8.49 11.37 -2.64
C PHE A 247 8.14 12.28 -3.80
N GLU A 248 8.98 12.27 -4.83
CA GLU A 248 8.66 12.86 -6.12
C GLU A 248 7.72 11.94 -6.88
N LEU A 249 6.67 12.51 -7.47
CA LEU A 249 5.74 11.75 -8.31
C LEU A 249 6.23 11.73 -9.75
N GLY A 250 6.56 10.54 -10.24
CA GLY A 250 6.85 10.33 -11.64
C GLY A 250 5.60 9.80 -12.36
N TRP A 251 5.21 10.46 -13.45
CA TRP A 251 4.01 10.11 -14.21
C TRP A 251 4.36 9.53 -15.57
N ILE A 252 3.73 8.42 -15.93
CA ILE A 252 3.85 7.79 -17.24
C ILE A 252 2.45 7.73 -17.87
N PRO A 253 2.22 8.37 -19.03
CA PRO A 253 0.96 8.24 -19.73
C PRO A 253 0.83 6.81 -20.28
N GLY A 254 -0.33 6.19 -20.11
CA GLY A 254 -0.61 4.87 -20.66
C GLY A 254 -1.92 4.29 -20.14
N VAL A 255 -2.44 3.30 -20.87
CA VAL A 255 -3.56 2.47 -20.45
C VAL A 255 -3.09 1.38 -19.49
N GLU A 256 -4.01 0.79 -18.73
CA GLU A 256 -3.74 -0.34 -17.82
C GLU A 256 -3.61 -1.66 -18.58
N TYR A 257 -4.27 -1.78 -19.72
CA TYR A 257 -4.26 -2.94 -20.61
C TYR A 257 -4.46 -2.48 -22.07
N GLU A 258 -4.00 -3.26 -23.05
CA GLU A 258 -4.35 -3.05 -24.46
C GLU A 258 -5.71 -3.70 -24.73
N ALA A 259 -6.63 -2.95 -25.34
CA ALA A 259 -7.90 -3.52 -25.74
C ALA A 259 -7.64 -4.66 -26.74
N ILE A 260 -8.18 -5.84 -26.45
CA ILE A 260 -8.18 -6.93 -27.42
C ILE A 260 -9.10 -6.46 -28.54
N GLU A 261 -8.52 -6.02 -29.66
CA GLU A 261 -9.29 -5.75 -30.87
C GLU A 261 -9.95 -7.07 -31.27
N SER A 262 -11.26 -7.17 -31.06
CA SER A 262 -12.02 -8.28 -31.61
C SER A 262 -11.96 -8.12 -33.12
N ASP A 263 -11.19 -8.98 -33.80
CA ASP A 263 -11.03 -9.07 -35.27
C ASP A 263 -12.35 -9.41 -36.02
N ASP A 264 -13.51 -9.14 -35.41
CA ASP A 264 -14.84 -9.49 -35.89
C ASP A 264 -15.36 -8.56 -36.99
N ASP A 265 -14.58 -7.57 -37.44
CA ASP A 265 -14.83 -6.86 -38.70
C ASP A 265 -14.21 -7.59 -39.89
N SER A 266 -14.50 -8.89 -39.99
CA SER A 266 -14.41 -9.59 -41.27
C SER A 266 -15.51 -9.05 -42.17
N GLY A 267 -15.18 -7.94 -42.84
CA GLY A 267 -15.97 -7.34 -43.91
C GLY A 267 -16.38 -8.39 -44.93
N LEU A 268 -17.57 -8.95 -44.73
CA LEU A 268 -18.38 -9.57 -45.76
C LEU A 268 -19.00 -8.42 -46.57
N ASP A 269 -18.13 -7.68 -47.25
CA ASP A 269 -18.50 -6.75 -48.29
C ASP A 269 -19.17 -7.55 -49.40
N GLY A 270 -20.36 -7.07 -49.77
CA GLY A 270 -21.29 -7.79 -50.60
C GLY A 270 -20.76 -8.10 -52.00
N ASN A 271 -20.90 -9.36 -52.39
CA ASN A 271 -21.02 -9.68 -53.80
C ASN A 271 -22.47 -9.41 -54.24
N GLY A 272 -22.80 -8.13 -54.43
CA GLY A 272 -24.02 -7.69 -55.08
C GLY A 272 -23.89 -7.85 -56.60
N GLU A 273 -24.13 -9.05 -57.11
CA GLU A 273 -24.34 -9.29 -58.55
C GLU A 273 -25.70 -8.68 -58.97
N GLY A 274 -25.66 -7.41 -59.37
CA GLY A 274 -26.72 -6.76 -60.13
C GLY A 274 -26.71 -7.24 -61.58
N GLU A 275 -27.43 -8.32 -61.87
CA GLU A 275 -27.69 -8.79 -63.23
C GLU A 275 -28.83 -7.97 -63.86
N GLY A 276 -28.47 -6.87 -64.53
CA GLY A 276 -29.37 -6.07 -65.36
C GLY A 276 -29.26 -6.47 -66.83
N GLY A 277 -30.11 -7.41 -67.27
CA GLY A 277 -30.28 -7.78 -68.67
C GLY A 277 -31.45 -7.05 -69.32
N GLY A 278 -31.19 -6.29 -70.38
CA GLY A 278 -32.22 -5.64 -71.21
C GLY A 278 -32.76 -6.53 -72.32
N ALA A 279 -34.02 -6.27 -72.71
CA ALA A 279 -34.59 -6.47 -74.04
C ALA A 279 -35.86 -5.61 -74.18
#